data_AF-A0A387H476-F1
#
_entry.id   AF-A0A387H476-F1
#
_cell.length_a   1.000
_cell.length_b   1.000
_cell.length_c   1.000
_cell.angle_alpha   90.00
_cell.angle_beta   90.00
_cell.angle_gamma   90.00
#
_symmetry.space_group_name_H-M   'P 1'
#
loop_
_entity.id
_entity.type
_entity.pdbx_description
1 polymer ?
#
loop_
_entity_poly.entity_id
_entity_poly.type
_entity_poly.pdbx_seq_one_letter_code
_entity_poly.pdbx_strand_id
1 'polypeptide(L)'
;MYEAMTTSPLDLDIELLESLDALAATPMDGPGQQAWSNFSQGAQHTVQAVSDGYNGNWSGAATHGIQAVEHFGTAGYNAYQWYNGGH
;
A
#
# COMPACT_ATOMS: atom_id res chain seq x y z
N MET A 1 -0.87 -36.36 -4.01
CA MET A 1 -1.90 -35.42 -3.56
C MET A 1 -1.15 -34.23 -3.00
N TYR A 2 -1.14 -33.09 -3.68
CA TYR A 2 -0.48 -31.89 -3.18
C TYR A 2 -1.45 -31.22 -2.21
N GLU A 3 -1.06 -31.13 -0.94
CA GLU A 3 -1.81 -30.40 0.07
C GLU A 3 -1.86 -28.93 -0.35
N ALA A 4 -3.07 -28.42 -0.56
CA ALA A 4 -3.28 -27.00 -0.72
C ALA A 4 -2.92 -26.35 0.61
N MET A 5 -1.73 -25.79 0.67
CA MET A 5 -1.26 -24.96 1.78
C MET A 5 -2.23 -23.78 1.86
N THR A 6 -3.21 -23.87 2.77
CA THR A 6 -4.20 -22.84 3.02
C THR A 6 -3.52 -21.70 3.76
N THR A 7 -2.72 -20.90 3.07
CA THR A 7 -2.36 -19.59 3.60
C THR A 7 -3.65 -18.77 3.60
N SER A 8 -4.25 -18.65 4.77
CA SER A 8 -5.36 -17.73 4.98
C SER A 8 -4.90 -16.36 4.50
N PRO A 9 -5.69 -15.59 3.73
CA PRO A 9 -5.33 -14.21 3.35
C PRO A 9 -4.98 -13.32 4.56
N LEU A 10 -5.43 -13.72 5.75
CA LEU A 10 -5.12 -13.12 7.06
C LEU A 10 -3.69 -13.37 7.57
N ASP A 11 -2.92 -14.32 7.02
CA ASP A 11 -1.50 -14.50 7.38
C ASP A 11 -0.57 -13.58 6.57
N LEU A 12 -1.11 -12.81 5.61
CA LEU A 12 -0.43 -11.69 4.98
C LEU A 12 -0.50 -10.40 5.84
N ASP A 13 -1.24 -10.41 6.95
CA ASP A 13 -1.71 -9.20 7.66
C ASP A 13 -0.88 -8.72 8.87
N ILE A 14 0.31 -9.25 9.18
CA ILE A 14 1.10 -8.70 10.30
C ILE A 14 2.51 -8.32 9.90
N GLU A 15 3.30 -9.20 9.27
CA GLU A 15 4.69 -8.87 8.93
C GLU A 15 4.80 -7.76 7.86
N LEU A 16 3.83 -7.69 6.93
CA LEU A 16 3.78 -6.61 5.95
C LEU A 16 3.36 -5.28 6.60
N LEU A 17 2.42 -5.29 7.55
CA LEU A 17 1.95 -4.09 8.24
C LEU A 17 2.98 -3.57 9.27
N GLU A 18 3.66 -4.46 9.99
CA GLU A 18 4.73 -4.09 10.93
C GLU A 18 5.95 -3.49 10.22
N SER A 19 6.29 -3.99 9.02
CA SER A 19 7.36 -3.41 8.21
C SER A 19 6.98 -2.04 7.62
N LEU A 20 5.70 -1.79 7.34
CA LEU A 20 5.20 -0.47 6.98
C LEU A 20 5.29 0.51 8.16
N ASP A 21 4.94 0.10 9.38
CA ASP A 21 5.07 0.95 10.57
C ASP A 21 6.53 1.29 10.90
N ALA A 22 7.48 0.36 10.66
CA ALA A 22 8.91 0.62 10.85
C ALA A 22 9.48 1.65 9.86
N LEU A 23 8.91 1.77 8.65
CA LEU A 23 9.28 2.81 7.68
C LEU A 23 8.69 4.19 8.03
N ALA A 24 7.60 4.24 8.81
CA ALA A 24 6.93 5.47 9.27
C ALA A 24 7.76 6.29 10.27
N ALA A 25 8.80 5.71 10.86
CA ALA A 25 9.62 6.34 11.90
C ALA A 25 10.68 7.32 11.38
N THR A 26 10.78 7.50 10.06
CA THR A 26 11.72 8.47 9.48
C THR A 26 11.09 9.87 9.57
N PRO A 27 11.71 10.85 10.25
CA PRO A 27 11.19 12.21 10.27
C PRO A 27 11.28 12.77 8.84
N MET A 28 10.13 12.76 8.16
CA MET A 28 9.96 13.26 6.82
C MET A 28 9.17 14.56 6.90
N ASP A 29 9.79 15.66 6.49
CA ASP A 29 9.15 16.97 6.43
C ASP A 29 8.66 17.25 5.00
N GLY A 30 7.60 18.05 4.86
CA GLY A 30 7.12 18.54 3.57
C GLY A 30 6.74 17.42 2.58
N PRO A 31 7.31 17.39 1.37
CA PRO A 31 7.03 16.34 0.37
C PRO A 31 7.29 14.92 0.87
N GLY A 32 8.22 14.70 1.82
CA GLY A 32 8.46 13.37 2.38
C GLY A 32 7.23 12.85 3.16
N GLN A 33 6.62 13.70 3.99
CA GLN A 33 5.41 13.32 4.74
C GLN A 33 4.24 12.98 3.82
N GLN A 34 4.11 13.74 2.73
CA GLN A 34 3.09 13.50 1.71
C GLN A 34 3.38 12.21 0.93
N ALA A 35 4.65 11.88 0.69
CA ALA A 35 5.04 10.61 0.09
C ALA A 35 4.60 9.44 0.97
N TRP A 36 4.88 9.53 2.26
CA TRP A 36 4.50 8.51 3.24
C TRP A 36 2.98 8.34 3.33
N SER A 37 2.23 9.43 3.49
CA SER A 37 0.77 9.39 3.56
C SER A 37 0.15 8.74 2.32
N ASN A 38 0.65 9.08 1.13
CA ASN A 38 0.14 8.50 -0.10
C ASN A 38 0.50 7.01 -0.22
N PHE A 39 1.70 6.63 0.20
CA PHE A 39 2.09 5.22 0.21
C PHE A 39 1.20 4.38 1.12
N SER A 40 0.92 4.85 2.34
CA SER A 40 0.01 4.15 3.26
C SER A 40 -1.42 4.01 2.70
N GLN A 41 -1.94 5.05 2.06
CA GLN A 41 -3.25 5.01 1.39
C GLN A 41 -3.25 4.01 0.22
N GLY A 42 -2.18 3.96 -0.58
CA GLY A 42 -2.04 2.98 -1.65
C GLY A 42 -2.01 1.54 -1.15
N ALA A 43 -1.33 1.29 -0.02
CA ALA A 43 -1.30 -0.02 0.62
C ALA A 43 -2.70 -0.45 1.10
N GLN A 44 -3.46 0.45 1.73
CA GLN A 44 -4.84 0.17 2.17
C GLN A 44 -5.76 -0.21 1.00
N HIS A 45 -5.68 0.54 -0.10
CA HIS A 45 -6.44 0.24 -1.31
C HIS A 45 -6.03 -1.10 -1.94
N THR A 46 -4.75 -1.47 -1.87
CA THR A 46 -4.28 -2.79 -2.32
C THR A 46 -4.94 -3.92 -1.51
N VAL A 47 -4.99 -3.77 -0.18
CA VAL A 47 -5.65 -4.75 0.70
C VAL A 47 -7.13 -4.89 0.36
N GLN A 48 -7.84 -3.78 0.15
CA GLN A 48 -9.25 -3.80 -0.26
C GLN A 48 -9.45 -4.41 -1.65
N ALA A 49 -8.55 -4.14 -2.59
CA ALA A 49 -8.61 -4.73 -3.93
C ALA A 49 -8.50 -6.27 -3.88
N VAL A 50 -7.58 -6.79 -3.05
CA VAL A 50 -7.42 -8.23 -2.83
C VAL A 50 -8.64 -8.82 -2.14
N SER A 51 -9.15 -8.16 -1.10
CA SER A 51 -10.36 -8.58 -0.38
C SER A 51 -11.57 -8.68 -1.30
N ASP A 52 -11.80 -7.67 -2.13
CA ASP A 52 -12.89 -7.65 -3.11
C ASP A 52 -12.73 -8.74 -4.17
N GLY A 53 -11.51 -8.96 -4.67
CA GLY A 53 -11.22 -10.03 -5.63
C GLY A 53 -11.51 -11.41 -5.05
N TYR A 54 -11.13 -11.64 -3.79
CA TYR A 54 -11.41 -12.89 -3.07
C TYR A 54 -12.92 -13.13 -2.88
N ASN A 55 -13.68 -12.06 -2.61
CA ASN A 55 -15.14 -12.11 -2.46
C ASN A 55 -15.89 -12.17 -3.80
N GLY A 56 -15.19 -12.22 -4.93
CA GLY A 56 -15.77 -12.24 -6.28
C GLY A 56 -16.31 -10.87 -6.76
N ASN A 57 -16.06 -9.81 -6.00
CA ASN A 57 -16.40 -8.42 -6.36
C ASN A 57 -15.30 -7.80 -7.24
N TRP A 58 -15.17 -8.28 -8.47
CA TRP A 58 -14.10 -7.82 -9.37
C TRP A 58 -14.19 -6.34 -9.75
N SER A 59 -15.40 -5.76 -9.75
CA SER A 59 -15.57 -4.32 -10.01
C SER A 59 -15.01 -3.47 -8.85
N GLY A 60 -15.24 -3.89 -7.60
CA GLY A 60 -14.62 -3.26 -6.43
C GLY A 60 -13.11 -3.43 -6.43
N ALA A 61 -12.64 -4.65 -6.73
CA ALA A 61 -11.22 -4.97 -6.82
C ALA A 61 -10.47 -4.08 -7.82
N ALA A 62 -11.04 -3.87 -9.01
CA ALA A 62 -10.47 -2.99 -10.01
C ALA A 62 -10.47 -1.51 -9.57
N THR A 63 -11.54 -1.06 -8.92
CA THR A 63 -11.66 0.33 -8.43
C THR A 63 -10.58 0.63 -7.39
N HIS A 64 -10.45 -0.23 -6.39
CA HIS A 64 -9.42 -0.08 -5.36
C HIS A 64 -8.01 -0.31 -5.92
N GLY A 65 -7.83 -1.20 -6.89
CA GLY A 65 -6.55 -1.38 -7.58
C GLY A 65 -6.08 -0.12 -8.32
N ILE A 66 -6.99 0.59 -8.99
CA ILE A 66 -6.70 1.87 -9.65
C ILE A 66 -6.28 2.91 -8.61
N GLN A 67 -7.05 3.04 -7.52
CA GLN A 67 -6.73 3.98 -6.44
C GLN A 67 -5.36 3.69 -5.82
N ALA A 68 -5.01 2.42 -5.62
CA ALA A 68 -3.70 2.03 -5.12
C ALA A 68 -2.56 2.54 -6.02
N VAL A 69 -2.70 2.37 -7.34
CA VAL A 69 -1.70 2.84 -8.32
C VAL A 69 -1.56 4.37 -8.31
N GLU A 70 -2.68 5.10 -8.25
CA GLU A 70 -2.67 6.57 -8.19
C GLU A 70 -1.93 7.08 -6.96
N HIS A 71 -2.21 6.48 -5.80
CA HIS A 71 -1.54 6.80 -4.55
C HIS A 71 -0.06 6.45 -4.57
N PHE A 72 0.34 5.29 -5.08
CA PHE A 72 1.77 4.95 -5.22
C PHE A 72 2.51 5.85 -6.20
N GLY A 73 1.88 6.25 -7.31
CA GLY A 73 2.45 7.22 -8.25
C GLY A 73 2.70 8.57 -7.59
N THR A 74 1.72 9.06 -6.82
CA THR A 74 1.83 10.31 -6.07
C THR A 74 2.89 10.21 -4.97
N ALA A 75 2.96 9.06 -4.28
CA ALA A 75 3.99 8.79 -3.29
C ALA A 75 5.40 8.85 -3.90
N GLY A 76 5.60 8.20 -5.05
CA GLY A 76 6.86 8.23 -5.78
C GLY A 76 7.26 9.65 -6.23
N TYR A 77 6.32 10.44 -6.72
CA TYR A 77 6.56 11.84 -7.09
C TYR A 77 6.99 12.68 -5.89
N ASN A 78 6.30 12.55 -4.76
CA ASN A 78 6.61 13.29 -3.55
C ASN A 78 7.94 12.84 -2.91
N ALA A 79 8.23 11.54 -2.95
CA ALA A 79 9.52 10.99 -2.51
C ALA A 79 10.67 11.52 -3.40
N TYR A 80 10.45 11.61 -4.71
CA TYR A 80 11.41 12.19 -5.63
C TYR A 80 11.66 13.67 -5.33
N GLN A 81 10.61 14.45 -5.08
CA GLN A 81 10.77 15.86 -4.70
C GLN A 81 11.55 16.02 -3.40
N TRP A 82 11.20 15.22 -2.38
CA TRP A 82 11.90 15.22 -1.09
C TRP A 82 13.38 14.86 -1.25
N TYR A 83 13.69 13.81 -2.03
CA TYR A 83 15.06 13.40 -2.33
C TYR A 83 15.88 14.51 -3.02
N ASN A 84 15.23 15.35 -3.84
CA ASN A 84 15.86 16.47 -4.53
C ASN A 84 15.85 17.79 -3.72
N GLY A 85 15.61 17.74 -2.41
CA GLY A 85 15.69 18.91 -1.52
C GLY A 85 14.41 19.76 -1.49
N GLY A 86 13.27 19.20 -1.91
CA GLY A 86 11.97 19.79 -1.64
C GLY A 86 11.67 19.72 -0.14
N HIS A 87 11.54 20.87 0.51
CA HIS A 87 11.16 21.02 1.92
C HIS A 87 9.99 21.99 2.04
#